data_AF-A0A9E4Z030-F1
#
_entry.id   AF-A0A9E4Z030-F1
#
_cell.length_a   1.000
_cell.length_b   1.000
_cell.length_c   1.000
_cell.angle_alpha   90.00
_cell.angle_beta   90.00
_cell.angle_gamma   90.00
#
_symmetry.space_group_name_H-M   'P 1'
#
loop_
_entity.id
_entity.type
_entity.pdbx_description
1 polymer ?
#
loop_
_entity_poly.entity_id
_entity_poly.type
_entity_poly.pdbx_seq_one_letter_code
_entity_poly.pdbx_strand_id
1 'polypeptide(L)'
;GRGTGSDHVEELMGATELYIYQTPNTRPKGYTGLKTFLEAQECEIIFTADAPPELSRYETMRITHKGTEPIPVVVIKRAHSWAHQRNYLHSFFKPLYR
;
A
#
# COMPACT_ATOMS: atom_id res chain seq x y z
N GLY A 1 -11.15 -19.40 -3.45
CA GLY A 1 -11.77 -18.17 -2.92
C GLY A 1 -10.78 -17.05 -3.07
N ARG A 2 -11.22 -15.84 -3.45
CA ARG A 2 -10.30 -14.68 -3.54
C ARG A 2 -9.98 -14.26 -2.11
N GLY A 3 -8.75 -14.53 -1.65
CA GLY A 3 -8.32 -14.21 -0.30
C GLY A 3 -8.50 -12.72 0.00
N THR A 4 -8.92 -12.40 1.22
CA THR A 4 -9.10 -11.02 1.71
C THR A 4 -7.76 -10.34 2.03
N GLY A 5 -6.66 -11.10 1.96
CA GLY A 5 -5.34 -10.71 2.44
C GLY A 5 -5.21 -10.76 3.96
N SER A 6 -6.19 -11.30 4.70
CA SER A 6 -6.08 -11.37 6.17
C SER A 6 -5.03 -12.36 6.66
N ASP A 7 -4.67 -13.32 5.82
CA ASP A 7 -4.00 -14.54 6.25
C ASP A 7 -2.53 -14.32 6.63
N HIS A 8 -1.94 -13.17 6.28
CA HIS A 8 -0.54 -12.83 6.58
C HIS A 8 -0.34 -11.38 7.08
N VAL A 9 -1.39 -10.69 7.54
CA VAL A 9 -1.27 -9.28 7.96
C VAL A 9 -0.29 -9.10 9.12
N GLU A 10 -0.17 -10.08 10.01
CA GLU A 10 0.73 -10.03 11.15
C GLU A 10 2.20 -9.97 10.69
N GLU A 11 2.54 -10.67 9.60
CA GLU A 11 3.84 -10.61 8.95
C GLU A 11 4.12 -9.27 8.29
N LEU A 12 3.17 -8.34 8.26
CA LEU A 12 3.33 -7.00 7.68
C LEU A 12 3.49 -5.93 8.77
N MET A 13 3.25 -6.27 10.05
CA MET A 13 3.43 -5.33 11.15
C MET A 13 4.88 -4.82 11.22
N GLY A 14 5.06 -3.52 11.47
CA GLY A 14 6.37 -2.87 11.45
C GLY A 14 6.82 -2.37 10.08
N ALA A 15 6.03 -2.58 9.01
CA ALA A 15 6.32 -1.96 7.71
C ALA A 15 6.20 -0.44 7.81
N THR A 16 7.18 0.27 7.23
CA THR A 16 7.18 1.74 7.16
C THR A 16 6.69 2.23 5.80
N GLU A 17 6.74 1.36 4.78
CA GLU A 17 6.27 1.68 3.44
C GLU A 17 5.45 0.51 2.86
N LEU A 18 4.40 0.86 2.13
CA LEU A 18 3.61 -0.06 1.32
C LEU A 18 3.56 0.47 -0.12
N TYR A 19 3.96 -0.35 -1.07
CA TYR A 19 3.90 -0.04 -2.50
C TYR A 19 2.76 -0.81 -3.15
N ILE A 20 1.95 -0.13 -3.94
CA ILE A 20 0.89 -0.73 -4.75
C ILE A 20 1.10 -0.31 -6.21
N TYR A 21 1.17 -1.29 -7.10
CA TYR A 21 1.43 -1.09 -8.52
C TYR A 21 0.13 -1.24 -9.31
N GLN A 22 -0.29 -0.15 -9.94
CA GLN A 22 -1.55 -0.10 -10.70
C GLN A 22 -1.31 0.23 -12.17
N THR A 23 -2.25 -0.16 -13.03
CA THR A 23 -2.20 0.24 -14.45
C THR A 23 -2.28 1.76 -14.55
N PRO A 24 -1.40 2.42 -15.32
CA PRO A 24 -1.42 3.87 -15.50
C PRO A 24 -2.74 4.38 -16.05
N ASN A 25 -3.04 5.66 -15.81
CA ASN A 25 -4.23 6.36 -16.30
C ASN A 25 -5.57 5.73 -15.89
N THR A 26 -5.58 4.94 -14.82
CA THR A 26 -6.80 4.38 -14.25
C THR A 26 -7.33 5.27 -13.12
N ARG A 27 -8.65 5.29 -12.95
CA ARG A 27 -9.31 5.88 -11.77
C ARG A 27 -9.87 4.73 -10.95
N PRO A 28 -9.12 4.17 -9.98
CA PRO A 28 -9.53 2.96 -9.30
C PRO A 28 -10.82 3.22 -8.51
N LYS A 29 -11.83 2.36 -8.68
CA LYS A 29 -13.03 2.43 -7.86
C LYS A 29 -12.64 2.38 -6.38
N GLY A 30 -13.19 3.29 -5.59
CA GLY A 30 -12.93 3.35 -4.15
C GLY A 30 -11.56 3.91 -3.76
N TYR A 31 -10.78 4.46 -4.70
CA TYR A 31 -9.53 5.17 -4.38
C TYR A 31 -9.78 6.35 -3.42
N THR A 32 -10.79 7.19 -3.68
CA THR A 32 -11.11 8.33 -2.81
C THR A 32 -11.38 7.88 -1.37
N GLY A 33 -12.15 6.81 -1.17
CA GLY A 33 -12.44 6.27 0.15
C GLY A 33 -11.26 5.55 0.82
N LEU A 34 -10.28 5.08 0.04
CA LEU A 34 -8.99 4.66 0.58
C LEU A 34 -8.19 5.88 1.03
N LYS A 35 -8.00 6.87 0.15
CA LYS A 35 -7.24 8.09 0.42
C LYS A 35 -7.73 8.82 1.67
N THR A 36 -9.02 9.11 1.77
CA THR A 36 -9.59 9.77 2.96
C THR A 36 -9.35 8.98 4.24
N PHE A 37 -9.41 7.64 4.18
CA PHE A 37 -9.11 6.80 5.34
C PHE A 37 -7.63 6.87 5.73
N LEU A 38 -6.71 6.83 4.75
CA LEU A 38 -5.27 6.90 5.00
C LEU A 38 -4.89 8.25 5.62
N GLU A 39 -5.39 9.35 5.06
CA GLU A 39 -5.14 10.71 5.56
C GLU A 39 -5.68 10.89 6.99
N ALA A 40 -6.85 10.31 7.30
CA ALA A 40 -7.42 10.31 8.65
C ALA A 40 -6.59 9.50 9.68
N GLN A 41 -5.64 8.68 9.22
CA GLN A 41 -4.68 7.95 10.04
C GLN A 41 -3.28 8.54 9.93
N GLU A 42 -3.18 9.80 9.50
CA GLU A 42 -1.91 10.54 9.34
C GLU A 42 -0.93 9.86 8.38
N CYS A 43 -1.45 9.03 7.46
CA CYS A 43 -0.69 8.39 6.40
C CYS A 43 -0.78 9.18 5.11
N GLU A 44 0.29 9.12 4.32
CA GLU A 44 0.42 9.85 3.07
C GLU A 44 0.43 8.88 1.89
N ILE A 45 -0.08 9.34 0.75
CA ILE A 45 0.02 8.64 -0.54
C ILE A 45 0.93 9.45 -1.46
N ILE A 46 2.01 8.83 -1.92
CA ILE A 46 3.00 9.42 -2.82
C ILE A 46 3.02 8.59 -4.11
N PHE A 47 2.76 9.23 -5.25
CA PHE A 47 3.00 8.59 -6.54
C PHE A 47 4.48 8.73 -6.89
N THR A 48 5.16 7.61 -7.13
CA THR A 48 6.60 7.57 -7.35
C THR A 48 6.97 6.75 -8.60
N ALA A 49 8.15 7.02 -9.14
CA ALA A 49 8.79 6.22 -10.18
C ALA A 49 9.69 5.11 -9.62
N ASP A 50 9.75 4.94 -8.29
CA ASP A 50 10.59 3.95 -7.58
C ASP A 50 10.06 2.50 -7.70
N ALA A 51 9.55 2.13 -8.87
CA ALA A 51 9.22 0.75 -9.19
C ALA A 51 10.49 -0.03 -9.52
N PRO A 52 10.56 -1.33 -9.14
CA PRO A 52 11.50 -2.26 -9.74
C PRO A 52 11.41 -2.22 -11.28
N PRO A 53 12.53 -2.42 -12.03
CA PRO A 53 12.53 -2.36 -13.49
C PRO A 53 11.45 -3.20 -14.16
N GLU A 54 11.14 -4.37 -13.61
CA GLU A 54 10.11 -5.30 -14.08
C GLU A 54 8.67 -4.76 -13.92
N LEU A 55 8.48 -3.77 -13.04
CA LEU A 55 7.22 -3.08 -12.77
C LEU A 55 7.17 -1.65 -13.31
N SER A 56 8.19 -1.20 -14.04
CA SER A 56 8.30 0.16 -14.60
C SER A 56 7.12 0.61 -15.48
N ARG A 57 6.34 -0.33 -16.02
CA ARG A 57 5.11 -0.07 -16.79
C ARG A 57 3.89 0.30 -15.93
N TYR A 58 3.98 0.14 -14.61
CA TYR A 58 2.91 0.45 -13.66
C TYR A 58 3.13 1.81 -13.02
N GLU A 59 2.04 2.48 -12.69
CA GLU A 59 2.07 3.61 -11.78
C GLU A 59 2.21 3.09 -10.35
N THR A 60 3.18 3.62 -9.60
CA THR A 60 3.49 3.16 -8.24
C THR A 60 2.95 4.12 -7.22
N MET A 61 2.06 3.61 -6.37
CA MET A 61 1.54 4.30 -5.21
C MET A 61 2.30 3.82 -3.97
N ARG A 62 3.03 4.73 -3.32
CA ARG A 62 3.70 4.49 -2.05
C ARG A 62 2.90 5.08 -0.90
N ILE A 63 2.61 4.28 0.12
CA ILE A 63 1.95 4.69 1.35
C ILE A 63 2.98 4.75 2.46
N THR A 64 3.03 5.85 3.20
CA THR A 64 3.96 6.09 4.33
C THR A 64 3.21 6.66 5.53
N HIS A 65 3.82 6.60 6.72
CA HIS A 65 3.29 7.18 7.96
C HIS A 65 4.35 8.05 8.64
N LYS A 66 4.07 9.34 8.83
CA LYS A 66 4.93 10.32 9.53
C LYS A 66 6.43 10.16 9.21
N GLY A 67 6.77 10.26 7.93
CA GLY A 67 8.13 10.03 7.45
C GLY A 67 8.50 8.54 7.41
N THR A 68 9.00 7.98 8.52
CA THR A 68 9.50 6.59 8.60
C THR A 68 8.94 5.81 9.79
N GLU A 69 7.82 6.28 10.36
CA GLU A 69 7.15 5.52 11.41
C GLU A 69 6.48 4.27 10.83
N PRO A 70 6.32 3.21 11.65
CA PRO A 70 5.52 2.06 11.26
C PRO A 70 4.11 2.49 10.85
N ILE A 71 3.65 1.97 9.73
CA ILE A 71 2.30 2.17 9.25
C ILE A 71 1.33 1.52 10.25
N PRO A 72 0.27 2.22 10.68
CA PRO A 72 -0.74 1.65 11.57
C PRO A 72 -1.32 0.35 11.00
N VAL A 73 -1.52 -0.66 11.85
CA VAL A 73 -2.02 -1.98 11.41
C VAL A 73 -3.37 -1.87 10.68
N VAL A 74 -4.23 -0.95 11.09
CA VAL A 74 -5.52 -0.68 10.43
C VAL A 74 -5.35 -0.16 9.01
N VAL A 75 -4.29 0.60 8.75
CA VAL A 75 -3.93 1.09 7.42
C VAL A 75 -3.39 -0.05 6.56
N ILE A 76 -2.46 -0.84 7.09
CA ILE A 76 -1.94 -2.04 6.41
C ILE A 76 -3.09 -2.93 5.97
N LYS A 77 -4.00 -3.30 6.89
CA LYS A 77 -5.18 -4.13 6.59
C LYS A 77 -6.01 -3.55 5.45
N ARG A 78 -6.38 -2.26 5.54
CA ARG A 78 -7.27 -1.63 4.58
C ARG A 78 -6.64 -1.49 3.19
N ALA A 79 -5.38 -1.06 3.12
CA ALA A 79 -4.68 -0.88 1.84
C ALA A 79 -4.35 -2.23 1.19
N HIS A 80 -3.93 -3.22 1.98
CA HIS A 80 -3.66 -4.59 1.51
C HIS A 80 -4.93 -5.26 0.96
N SER A 81 -6.04 -5.24 1.71
CA SER A 81 -7.32 -5.77 1.21
C SER A 81 -7.79 -5.01 -0.03
N TRP A 82 -7.58 -3.70 -0.10
CA TRP A 82 -7.94 -2.90 -1.27
C TRP A 82 -7.16 -3.31 -2.53
N ALA A 83 -5.85 -3.55 -2.39
CA ALA A 83 -5.00 -4.02 -3.47
C ALA A 83 -5.42 -5.43 -3.95
N HIS A 84 -5.67 -6.36 -3.03
CA HIS A 84 -6.14 -7.71 -3.35
C HIS A 84 -7.48 -7.73 -4.09
N GLN A 85 -8.46 -6.93 -3.65
CA GLN A 85 -9.77 -6.83 -4.31
C GLN A 85 -9.68 -6.37 -5.77
N ARG A 86 -8.59 -5.67 -6.13
CA ARG A 86 -8.34 -5.14 -7.48
C ARG A 86 -7.29 -5.93 -8.24
N ASN A 87 -6.76 -7.00 -7.65
CA ASN A 87 -5.69 -7.82 -8.21
C ASN A 87 -4.43 -7.00 -8.54
N TYR A 88 -4.11 -6.02 -7.69
CA TYR A 88 -2.89 -5.22 -7.84
C TYR A 88 -1.71 -5.92 -7.20
N LEU A 89 -0.57 -5.87 -7.88
CA LEU A 89 0.72 -6.21 -7.28
C LEU A 89 1.01 -5.19 -6.17
N HIS A 90 1.63 -5.65 -5.09
CA HIS A 90 2.00 -4.79 -3.97
C HIS A 90 3.10 -5.44 -3.14
N SER A 91 3.86 -4.62 -2.43
CA SER A 91 4.99 -5.04 -1.59
C SER A 91 5.10 -4.15 -0.36
N PHE A 92 5.79 -4.65 0.67
CA PHE A 92 5.97 -3.95 1.94
C PHE A 92 7.45 -3.80 2.23
N PHE A 93 7.84 -2.63 2.71
CA PHE A 93 9.19 -2.39 3.19
C PHE A 93 9.20 -2.37 4.72
N LYS A 94 10.07 -3.20 5.28
CA LYS A 94 10.37 -3.24 6.71
C LYS A 94 11.85 -2.89 6.88
N PRO A 95 12.19 -1.80 7.58
CA PRO A 95 13.58 -1.52 7.90
C PRO A 95 14.12 -2.63 8.81
N LEU A 96 15.30 -3.16 8.47
CA LEU A 96 15.90 -4.31 9.15
C LEU A 96 16.36 -4.04 10.59
N TYR A 97 16.26 -2.81 11.10
CA TYR A 97 16.73 -2.44 12.44
C TYR A 97 15.90 -1.30 13.06
N ARG A 98 15.50 -1.47 14.32
CA ARG A 98 15.32 -0.42 15.32
C ARG A 98 15.86 -0.92 16.65
#